data_AF-A0AAW3WVB7-F1
#
_entry.id   AF-A0AAW3WVB7-F1
#
_cell.length_a   1.000
_cell.length_b   1.000
_cell.length_c   1.000
_cell.angle_alpha   90.00
_cell.angle_beta   90.00
_cell.angle_gamma   90.00
#
_symmetry.space_group_name_H-M   'P 1'
#
loop_
_entity.id
_entity.type
_entity.pdbx_description
1 polymer ?
#
loop_
_entity_poly.entity_id
_entity_poly.type
_entity_poly.pdbx_seq_one_letter_code
_entity_poly.pdbx_strand_id
1 'polypeptide(L)' 'MKISINDSLGFPLFQHFTPEVINRSALCRLMGFDENQFHRYEKKNGFERAVKHFKELAKKAAKPLNP' A
#
# COMPACT_ATOMS: atom_id res chain seq x y z
N MET A 1 20.82 -9.30 5.03
CA MET A 1 21.14 -10.74 5.17
C MET A 1 20.25 -11.53 4.23
N LYS A 2 20.81 -12.47 3.45
CA LYS A 2 20.06 -13.33 2.53
C LYS A 2 19.64 -14.60 3.29
N ILE A 3 18.36 -14.78 3.56
CA ILE A 3 17.82 -16.02 4.14
C ILE A 3 16.89 -16.64 3.10
N SER A 4 17.20 -17.86 2.70
CA SER A 4 16.36 -18.71 1.85
C SER A 4 16.12 -20.02 2.58
N ILE A 5 14.85 -20.39 2.74
CA ILE A 5 14.44 -21.69 3.28
C ILE A 5 13.87 -22.48 2.10
N ASN A 6 14.47 -23.63 1.80
CA ASN A 6 14.04 -24.53 0.73
C ASN A 6 13.43 -25.79 1.34
N ASP A 7 12.53 -26.45 0.62
CA ASP A 7 12.09 -27.81 0.97
C ASP A 7 13.16 -28.86 0.62
N SER A 8 12.89 -30.12 0.97
CA SER A 8 13.77 -31.26 0.69
C SER A 8 13.98 -31.56 -0.80
N LEU A 9 13.19 -30.96 -1.69
CA LEU A 9 13.26 -31.07 -3.14
C LEU A 9 13.92 -29.85 -3.79
N GLY A 10 14.37 -28.87 -2.99
CA GLY A 10 15.06 -27.68 -3.45
C GLY A 10 14.13 -26.54 -3.90
N PHE A 11 12.82 -26.65 -3.70
CA PHE A 11 11.89 -25.56 -3.98
C PHE A 11 11.93 -24.51 -2.86
N PRO A 12 11.98 -23.20 -3.18
CA PRO A 12 12.03 -22.16 -2.17
C PRO A 12 10.67 -22.05 -1.45
N LEU A 13 10.63 -22.46 -0.18
CA LEU A 13 9.46 -22.31 0.70
C LEU A 13 9.32 -20.87 1.22
N PHE A 14 10.44 -20.19 1.43
CA PHE A 14 10.46 -18.80 1.88
C PHE A 14 11.69 -18.07 1.33
N GLN A 15 11.44 -16.96 0.64
CA GLN A 15 12.47 -16.11 0.09
C GLN A 15 12.23 -14.66 0.53
N HIS A 16 13.04 -14.17 1.48
CA HIS A 16 13.01 -12.78 1.91
C HIS A 16 14.07 -12.00 1.12
N PHE A 17 13.74 -11.60 -0.11
CA PHE A 17 14.65 -10.87 -1.01
C PHE A 17 14.10 -9.58 -1.62
N THR A 18 12.84 -9.26 -1.37
CA THR A 18 12.28 -7.98 -1.80
C THR A 18 12.30 -7.01 -0.63
N PRO A 19 12.76 -5.75 -0.80
CA PRO A 19 12.29 -4.70 0.11
C PRO A 19 10.77 -4.80 0.17
N GLU A 20 10.14 -4.45 1.29
CA GLU A 20 8.69 -4.40 1.39
C GLU A 20 8.17 -3.31 0.44
N VAL A 21 8.09 -3.64 -0.86
CA VAL A 21 7.64 -2.75 -1.90
C VAL A 21 6.14 -2.79 -1.85
N ILE A 22 5.59 -1.77 -1.20
CA ILE A 22 4.15 -1.54 -1.25
C ILE A 22 3.78 -1.31 -2.71
N ASN A 23 2.97 -2.21 -3.26
CA ASN A 23 2.37 -2.03 -4.58
C ASN A 23 1.33 -0.91 -4.48
N ARG A 24 1.76 0.33 -4.78
CA ARG A 24 0.96 1.56 -4.71
C ARG A 24 -0.29 1.49 -5.57
N SER A 25 -0.20 0.88 -6.76
CA SER A 25 -1.33 0.70 -7.66
C SER A 25 -2.38 -0.26 -7.07
N ALA A 26 -1.95 -1.37 -6.50
CA ALA A 26 -2.84 -2.30 -5.81
C ALA A 26 -3.49 -1.66 -4.58
N LEU A 27 -2.73 -0.88 -3.80
CA LEU A 27 -3.22 -0.13 -2.65
C LEU A 27 -4.30 0.88 -3.06
N CYS A 28 -4.05 1.68 -4.10
CA CYS A 28 -5.01 2.68 -4.57
C CYS A 28 -6.30 2.01 -5.06
N ARG A 29 -6.20 0.89 -5.79
CA ARG A 29 -7.37 0.12 -6.26
C ARG A 29 -8.20 -0.45 -5.11
N LEU A 30 -7.57 -1.06 -4.12
CA LEU A 30 -8.27 -1.64 -2.95
C LEU A 30 -8.97 -0.57 -2.10
N MET A 31 -8.33 0.59 -1.96
CA MET A 31 -8.84 1.67 -1.11
C MET A 31 -9.76 2.64 -1.85
N GLY A 32 -9.91 2.50 -3.17
CA GLY A 32 -10.66 3.44 -4.00
C GLY A 32 -10.01 4.82 -4.10
N PHE A 33 -8.70 4.91 -3.96
CA PHE A 33 -7.97 6.17 -4.09
C PHE A 33 -7.70 6.49 -5.56
N ASP A 34 -7.73 7.78 -5.89
CA ASP A 34 -7.18 8.25 -7.17
C ASP A 34 -5.66 8.12 -7.14
N GLU A 35 -5.14 7.24 -8.01
CA GLU A 35 -3.72 6.89 -8.04
C GLU A 35 -2.82 8.09 -8.35
N ASN A 36 -3.27 9.00 -9.23
CA ASN A 36 -2.50 10.18 -9.62
C ASN A 36 -2.43 11.20 -8.48
N GLN A 37 -3.55 11.45 -7.80
CA GLN A 37 -3.59 12.34 -6.64
C GLN A 37 -2.79 11.77 -5.47
N PHE A 38 -2.91 10.46 -5.22
CA PHE A 38 -2.15 9.79 -4.17
C PHE A 38 -0.64 9.92 -4.42
N HIS A 39 -0.16 9.63 -5.63
CA HIS A 39 1.26 9.76 -5.98
C HIS A 39 1.79 11.19 -5.82
N ARG A 40 1.02 12.20 -6.27
CA ARG A 40 1.39 13.61 -6.14
C ARG A 40 1.50 14.04 -4.68
N TYR A 41 0.61 13.55 -3.83
CA TYR A 41 0.59 13.86 -2.40
C TYR A 41 1.69 13.10 -1.64
N GLU A 42 1.89 11.82 -1.95
CA GLU A 42 2.99 10.99 -1.43
C GLU A 42 4.35 11.65 -1.70
N LYS A 43 4.59 12.11 -2.93
CA LYS A 43 5.87 12.75 -3.30
C LYS A 43 6.19 14.00 -2.48
N LYS A 44 5.17 14.72 -2.00
CA LYS A 44 5.35 15.97 -1.22
C LYS A 44 5.38 15.73 0.29
N ASN A 45 4.67 14.73 0.79
CA ASN A 45 4.40 14.59 2.23
C ASN A 45 4.91 13.27 2.82
N GLY A 46 5.35 12.33 1.99
CA GLY A 46 5.69 10.96 2.39
C GLY A 46 4.48 10.03 2.39
N PHE A 47 4.77 8.73 2.27
CA PHE A 47 3.79 7.67 2.11
C PHE A 47 2.79 7.58 3.27
N GLU A 48 3.28 7.54 4.52
CA GLU A 48 2.42 7.40 5.70
C GLU A 48 1.40 8.56 5.82
N ARG A 49 1.84 9.80 5.57
CA ARG A 49 0.97 10.99 5.58
C ARG A 49 -0.05 10.93 4.45
N ALA A 50 0.33 10.45 3.27
CA ALA A 50 -0.59 10.27 2.14
C ALA A 50 -1.69 9.25 2.45
N VAL A 51 -1.32 8.08 3.00
CA VAL A 51 -2.29 7.05 3.39
C VAL A 51 -3.26 7.58 4.44
N LYS A 52 -2.78 8.28 5.47
CA LYS A 52 -3.64 8.89 6.49
C LYS A 52 -4.63 9.89 5.87
N HIS A 53 -4.13 10.80 5.04
CA HIS A 53 -4.94 11.83 4.40
C HIS A 53 -6.06 11.24 3.53
N PHE A 54 -5.73 10.30 2.64
CA PHE A 54 -6.69 9.69 1.74
C PHE A 54 -7.69 8.77 2.47
N LYS A 55 -7.25 8.09 3.54
CA LYS A 55 -8.16 7.31 4.41
C LYS A 55 -9.17 8.21 5.12
N GLU A 56 -8.77 9.39 5.57
CA GLU A 56 -9.68 10.37 6.17
C GLU A 56 -10.66 10.95 5.14
N LEU A 57 -10.21 11.24 3.92
CA LEU A 57 -11.07 11.67 2.82
C LEU A 57 -12.11 10.60 2.46
N ALA A 58 -11.69 9.34 2.31
CA ALA A 58 -12.58 8.23 2.04
C ALA A 58 -13.61 8.03 3.16
N LYS A 59 -13.21 8.16 4.43
CA LYS A 59 -14.14 8.12 5.57
C LYS A 59 -15.15 9.27 5.56
N LYS A 60 -14.72 10.48 5.19
CA LYS A 60 -15.62 11.64 5.07
C LYS A 60 -16.62 11.46 3.93
N ALA A 61 -16.17 10.93 2.79
CA ALA A 61 -17.04 10.60 1.66
C ALA A 61 -18.04 9.48 1.98
N ALA A 62 -17.63 8.50 2.81
CA ALA A 62 -18.48 7.37 3.21
C ALA A 62 -19.49 7.72 4.32
N LYS A 63 -19.34 8.87 5.01
CA LYS A 63 -20.35 9.36 5.94
C LYS A 63 -21.38 10.15 5.13
N PRO A 64 -22.59 9.63 4.89
CA PRO A 64 -23.64 10.46 4.30
C PRO A 64 -23.88 11.65 5.22
N LEU A 65 -24.01 12.84 4.61
CA LEU A 65 -24.61 14.00 5.28
C LEU A 65 -25.94 13.51 5.87
N ASN A 66 -26.01 13.37 7.19
CA ASN A 66 -27.31 13.35 7.85
C ASN A 66 -27.83 14.80 7.79
N PRO A 67 -29.02 15.05 7.20
CA PRO A 67 -29.67 16.36 7.30
C PRO A 67 -29.99 16.71 8.76
#